data_AF-B3SGC4-F1
#
_entry.id   AF-B3SGC4-F1
#
_cell.length_a   1.000
_cell.length_b   1.000
_cell.length_c   1.000
_cell.angle_alpha   90.00
_cell.angle_beta   90.00
_cell.angle_gamma   90.00
#
_symmetry.space_group_name_H-M   'P 1'
#
loop_
_entity.id
_entity.type
_entity.pdbx_description
1 polymer ?
#
loop_
_entity_poly.entity_id
_entity_poly.type
_entity_poly.pdbx_seq_one_letter_code
_entity_poly.pdbx_strand_id
1 'polypeptide(L)'
;YRLSEADNRCVVLSMLQMRGLVTSDDVVHSWAIPSGSVKVDGIPGRINQVSLCFLYPGVYYGQCSELCGVNHSFMPVCVEAVSTKTFLGWIFENHDENMKNMVGASNSWSVAGYAWGLLTSAAKKLLEFLKMAGTMYVMWFYYVFYYGLYVPAKFAVTTSCDLLWWTVESCVAVVKWVGWFLTSPVDASVFVCVYLVKKVGSGIWFVVTSPVVAVKWIISGVWKGACAVANFPFLVFNAWMESMSTFTQNETKDLVIWHVYRNTKEFIWALAERYKGD
;
A
#
# COMPACT_ATOMS: atom_id res chain seq x y z
N TYR A 1 27.86 -14.50 -32.22
CA TYR A 1 27.40 -15.55 -31.29
C TYR A 1 28.06 -16.93 -31.47
N ARG A 2 29.04 -17.15 -32.36
CA ARG A 2 29.53 -18.51 -32.68
C ARG A 2 30.27 -19.26 -31.55
N LEU A 3 30.93 -18.57 -30.61
CA LEU A 3 31.73 -19.17 -29.52
C LEU A 3 31.34 -18.67 -28.12
N SER A 4 30.27 -17.87 -28.03
CA SER A 4 29.87 -17.23 -26.77
C SER A 4 28.65 -17.87 -26.14
N GLU A 5 27.93 -18.72 -26.87
CA GLU A 5 26.71 -19.36 -26.40
C GLU A 5 27.03 -20.68 -25.68
N ALA A 6 26.30 -20.96 -24.60
CA ALA A 6 26.36 -22.20 -23.84
C ALA A 6 24.98 -22.85 -23.83
N ASP A 7 24.95 -24.18 -23.81
CA ASP A 7 23.70 -24.96 -23.86
C ASP A 7 22.79 -24.65 -22.66
N ASN A 8 23.39 -24.61 -21.46
CA ASN A 8 22.70 -24.25 -20.22
C ASN A 8 23.22 -22.91 -19.73
N ARG A 9 22.31 -21.93 -19.67
CA ARG A 9 22.61 -20.59 -19.17
C ARG A 9 22.43 -20.54 -17.66
N CYS A 10 23.27 -19.77 -16.99
CA CYS A 10 23.08 -19.46 -15.58
C CYS A 10 21.94 -18.43 -15.45
N VAL A 11 20.75 -18.90 -15.08
CA VAL A 11 19.58 -18.03 -14.89
C VAL A 11 19.68 -17.35 -13.52
N VAL A 12 19.48 -16.03 -13.47
CA VAL A 12 19.56 -15.21 -12.26
C VAL A 12 18.42 -14.18 -12.20
N LEU A 13 18.13 -13.65 -11.02
CA LEU A 13 17.17 -12.55 -10.90
C LEU A 13 17.79 -11.21 -11.31
N SER A 14 17.03 -10.43 -12.07
CA SER A 14 17.29 -9.01 -12.28
C SER A 14 16.89 -8.18 -11.05
N MET A 15 17.61 -7.09 -10.81
CA MET A 15 17.38 -6.14 -9.72
C MET A 15 17.33 -6.84 -8.35
N LEU A 16 18.24 -7.78 -8.12
CA LEU A 16 18.43 -8.47 -6.85
C LEU A 16 19.92 -8.47 -6.51
N GLN A 17 20.25 -8.16 -5.25
CA GLN A 17 21.63 -8.31 -4.77
C GLN A 17 21.92 -9.79 -4.53
N MET A 18 22.90 -10.32 -5.26
CA MET A 18 23.29 -11.72 -5.22
C MET A 18 24.76 -11.86 -4.85
N ARG A 19 25.14 -13.06 -4.40
CA ARG A 19 26.52 -13.42 -4.08
C ARG A 19 26.93 -14.61 -4.94
N GLY A 20 27.92 -14.40 -5.79
CA GLY A 20 28.59 -15.48 -6.52
C GLY A 20 29.77 -16.02 -5.72
N LEU A 21 29.93 -17.34 -5.70
CA LEU A 21 31.09 -18.03 -5.16
C LEU A 21 31.78 -18.74 -6.32
N VAL A 22 33.02 -18.37 -6.61
CA VAL A 22 33.79 -18.87 -7.76
C VAL A 22 35.01 -19.62 -7.24
N THR A 23 35.19 -20.83 -7.74
CA THR A 23 36.35 -21.69 -7.47
C THR A 23 36.65 -22.52 -8.72
N SER A 24 37.72 -23.31 -8.67
CA SER A 24 38.07 -24.27 -9.72
C SER A 24 38.44 -25.61 -9.09
N ASP A 25 38.28 -26.69 -9.85
CA ASP A 25 38.63 -28.04 -9.43
C ASP A 25 40.00 -28.48 -9.98
N ASP A 26 40.39 -28.02 -11.17
CA ASP A 26 41.57 -28.47 -11.90
C ASP A 26 42.71 -27.43 -11.94
N VAL A 27 42.53 -26.36 -12.71
CA VAL A 27 43.53 -25.30 -12.94
C VAL A 27 42.91 -23.93 -12.70
N VAL A 28 43.71 -22.86 -12.75
CA VAL A 28 43.15 -21.52 -12.59
C VAL A 28 42.30 -21.15 -13.81
N HIS A 29 41.06 -20.74 -13.55
CA HIS A 29 40.16 -20.14 -14.54
C HIS A 29 39.77 -18.73 -14.10
N SER A 30 39.04 -18.00 -14.94
CA SER A 30 38.47 -16.71 -14.54
C SER A 30 37.07 -16.52 -15.08
N TRP A 31 36.11 -16.38 -14.16
CA TRP A 31 34.72 -16.11 -14.46
C TRP A 31 34.53 -14.62 -14.73
N ALA A 32 34.40 -14.27 -16.00
CA ALA A 32 34.33 -12.88 -16.43
C ALA A 32 33.11 -12.59 -17.31
N ILE A 33 32.39 -11.53 -16.96
CA ILE A 33 31.23 -11.00 -17.69
C ILE A 33 31.47 -9.51 -17.90
N PRO A 34 32.00 -9.09 -19.07
CA PRO A 34 32.38 -7.71 -19.32
C PRO A 34 31.21 -6.72 -19.17
N SER A 35 30.01 -7.06 -19.68
CA SER A 35 28.82 -6.22 -19.57
C SER A 35 28.23 -6.15 -18.16
N GLY A 36 28.61 -7.09 -17.28
CA GLY A 36 28.30 -7.07 -15.85
C GLY A 36 29.40 -6.43 -15.01
N SER A 37 30.51 -6.01 -15.61
CA SER A 37 31.71 -5.52 -14.92
C SER A 37 32.25 -6.49 -13.86
N VAL A 38 32.13 -7.79 -14.11
CA VAL A 38 32.62 -8.83 -13.20
C VAL A 38 33.79 -9.57 -13.82
N LYS A 39 34.87 -9.73 -13.06
CA LYS A 39 35.96 -10.66 -13.33
C LYS A 39 36.45 -11.24 -11.99
N VAL A 40 36.42 -12.55 -11.86
CA VAL A 40 36.83 -13.25 -10.63
C VAL A 40 37.54 -14.53 -11.00
N ASP A 41 38.74 -14.73 -10.45
CA ASP A 41 39.51 -15.92 -10.73
C ASP A 41 38.97 -17.11 -9.90
N GLY A 42 38.79 -18.26 -10.55
CA GLY A 42 38.53 -19.53 -9.91
C GLY A 42 39.86 -20.23 -9.66
N ILE A 43 40.32 -20.25 -8.40
CA ILE A 43 41.60 -20.84 -8.02
C ILE A 43 41.32 -22.15 -7.27
N PRO A 44 41.96 -23.27 -7.66
CA PRO A 44 41.83 -24.52 -6.94
C PRO A 44 42.20 -24.38 -5.46
N GLY A 45 41.35 -24.91 -4.58
CA GLY A 45 41.53 -24.80 -3.13
C GLY A 45 41.18 -23.44 -2.50
N ARG A 46 40.62 -22.49 -3.27
CA ARG A 46 40.10 -21.21 -2.76
C ARG A 46 38.71 -20.91 -3.30
N ILE A 47 37.82 -20.41 -2.44
CA ILE A 47 36.52 -19.88 -2.84
C ILE A 47 36.59 -18.35 -2.83
N ASN A 48 36.50 -17.74 -3.99
CA ASN A 48 36.41 -16.28 -4.14
C ASN A 48 34.94 -15.84 -4.17
N GLN A 49 34.62 -14.78 -3.43
CA GLN A 49 33.27 -14.23 -3.37
C GLN A 49 33.16 -12.96 -4.19
N VAL A 50 32.07 -12.81 -4.95
CA VAL A 50 31.74 -11.59 -5.68
C VAL A 50 30.28 -11.20 -5.47
N SER A 51 30.02 -9.91 -5.45
CA SER A 51 28.67 -9.38 -5.40
C SER A 51 28.13 -9.18 -6.81
N LEU A 52 26.96 -9.72 -7.12
CA LEU A 52 26.32 -9.64 -8.42
C LEU A 52 25.02 -8.86 -8.32
N CYS A 53 24.79 -7.92 -9.23
CA CYS A 53 23.53 -7.20 -9.36
C CYS A 53 23.32 -6.80 -10.82
N PHE A 54 22.37 -7.44 -11.50
CA PHE A 54 22.03 -7.13 -12.88
C PHE A 54 20.85 -6.18 -12.91
N LEU A 55 21.06 -4.95 -13.38
CA LEU A 55 20.03 -3.90 -13.36
C LEU A 55 18.92 -4.10 -14.41
N TYR A 56 19.23 -4.82 -15.48
CA TYR A 56 18.31 -5.02 -16.60
C TYR A 56 18.13 -6.52 -16.88
N PRO A 57 16.93 -6.96 -17.26
CA PRO A 57 16.73 -8.32 -17.76
C PRO A 57 17.40 -8.46 -19.14
N GLY A 58 18.01 -9.62 -19.39
CA GLY A 58 18.71 -9.88 -20.64
C GLY A 58 19.77 -10.97 -20.50
N VAL A 59 20.44 -11.29 -21.61
CA VAL A 59 21.50 -12.29 -21.66
C VAL A 59 22.87 -11.60 -21.68
N TYR A 60 23.69 -11.95 -20.69
CA TYR A 60 25.03 -11.46 -20.48
C TYR A 60 26.04 -12.53 -20.88
N TYR A 61 26.94 -12.17 -21.79
CA TYR A 61 27.95 -13.08 -22.32
C TYR A 61 29.31 -12.78 -21.71
N GLY A 62 30.06 -13.85 -21.48
CA GLY A 62 31.38 -13.85 -20.90
C GLY A 62 32.26 -14.92 -21.51
N GLN A 63 33.55 -14.84 -21.21
CA GLN A 63 34.58 -15.78 -21.62
C GLN A 63 35.57 -15.95 -20.46
N CYS A 64 36.29 -17.05 -20.45
CA CYS A 64 37.40 -17.17 -19.53
C CYS A 64 38.44 -16.09 -19.78
N SER A 65 38.91 -15.47 -18.70
CA SER A 65 39.91 -14.39 -18.75
C SER A 65 41.24 -14.74 -18.08
N GLU A 66 41.50 -16.03 -17.84
CA GLU A 66 42.76 -16.57 -17.32
C GLU A 66 43.15 -17.84 -18.06
N LEU A 67 44.40 -17.94 -18.52
CA LEU A 67 44.85 -19.02 -19.41
C LEU A 67 44.78 -20.38 -18.70
N CYS A 68 43.93 -21.28 -19.20
CA CYS A 68 43.64 -22.56 -18.55
C CYS A 68 43.90 -23.81 -19.41
N GLY A 69 44.62 -23.66 -20.53
CA GLY A 69 45.01 -24.77 -21.40
C GLY A 69 44.50 -24.65 -22.84
N VAL A 70 44.46 -25.77 -23.55
CA VAL A 70 44.21 -25.82 -25.01
C VAL A 70 42.82 -25.29 -25.38
N ASN A 71 41.80 -25.57 -24.55
CA ASN A 71 40.42 -25.16 -24.81
C ASN A 71 40.04 -23.84 -24.10
N HIS A 72 41.02 -23.03 -23.71
CA HIS A 72 40.79 -21.80 -22.95
C HIS A 72 39.76 -20.85 -23.59
N SER A 73 39.77 -20.72 -24.92
CA SER A 73 38.82 -19.88 -25.67
C SER A 73 37.47 -20.54 -25.98
N PHE A 74 37.26 -21.79 -25.56
CA PHE A 74 36.09 -22.60 -25.90
C PHE A 74 35.24 -22.96 -24.67
N MET A 75 35.30 -22.12 -23.64
CA MET A 75 34.46 -22.24 -22.45
C MET A 75 33.77 -20.90 -22.15
N PRO A 76 32.66 -20.62 -22.86
CA PRO A 76 31.90 -19.40 -22.66
C PRO A 76 31.16 -19.37 -21.32
N VAL A 77 30.86 -18.16 -20.86
CA VAL A 77 29.94 -17.92 -19.75
C VAL A 77 28.68 -17.27 -20.30
N CYS A 78 27.51 -17.83 -20.00
CA CYS A 78 26.21 -17.24 -20.32
C CYS A 78 25.39 -17.06 -19.05
N VAL A 79 25.01 -15.83 -18.74
CA VAL A 79 24.11 -15.50 -17.63
C VAL A 79 22.85 -14.86 -18.17
N GLU A 80 21.68 -15.36 -17.77
CA GLU A 80 20.39 -14.81 -18.18
C GLU A 80 19.70 -14.18 -16.97
N ALA A 81 19.60 -12.85 -16.96
CA ALA A 81 18.88 -12.13 -15.93
C ALA A 81 17.40 -12.02 -16.31
N VAL A 82 16.52 -12.57 -15.48
CA VAL A 82 15.06 -12.59 -15.73
C VAL A 82 14.30 -11.85 -14.63
N SER A 83 13.00 -11.63 -14.84
CA SER A 83 12.14 -11.03 -13.82
C SER A 83 11.93 -11.97 -12.63
N THR A 84 11.63 -11.45 -11.44
CA THR A 84 11.36 -12.26 -10.23
C THR A 84 10.30 -13.34 -10.47
N LYS A 85 9.23 -13.02 -11.20
CA LYS A 85 8.14 -13.97 -11.49
C LYS A 85 8.61 -15.12 -12.37
N THR A 86 9.36 -14.81 -13.43
CA THR A 86 9.91 -15.81 -14.34
C THR A 86 10.92 -16.70 -13.62
N PHE A 87 11.80 -16.11 -12.80
CA PHE A 87 12.78 -16.86 -12.03
C PHE A 87 12.14 -17.82 -11.04
N LEU A 88 11.12 -17.36 -10.29
CA LEU A 88 10.41 -18.18 -9.32
C LEU A 88 9.69 -19.37 -9.98
N GLY A 89 9.08 -19.16 -11.16
CA GLY A 89 8.52 -20.27 -11.94
C GLY A 89 9.59 -21.28 -12.33
N TRP A 90 10.68 -20.79 -12.92
CA TRP A 90 11.80 -21.63 -13.36
C TRP A 90 12.45 -22.42 -12.21
N ILE A 91 12.71 -21.79 -11.05
CA ILE A 91 13.35 -22.49 -9.93
C ILE A 91 12.43 -23.54 -9.30
N PHE A 92 11.13 -23.27 -9.21
CA PHE A 92 10.17 -24.23 -8.68
C PHE A 92 9.97 -25.42 -9.63
N GLU A 93 9.87 -25.17 -10.94
CA GLU A 93 9.79 -26.24 -11.95
C GLU A 93 11.04 -27.13 -11.91
N ASN A 94 12.24 -26.55 -11.96
CA ASN A 94 13.48 -27.33 -11.88
C ASN A 94 13.64 -28.07 -10.55
N HIS A 95 13.25 -27.44 -9.43
CA HIS A 95 13.30 -28.10 -8.13
C HIS A 95 12.33 -29.29 -8.08
N ASP A 96 11.10 -29.12 -8.54
CA ASP A 96 10.11 -30.20 -8.57
C ASP A 96 10.50 -31.31 -9.57
N GLU A 97 11.10 -30.98 -10.71
CA GLU A 97 11.68 -31.96 -11.64
C GLU A 97 12.84 -32.73 -11.02
N ASN A 98 13.77 -32.05 -10.34
CA ASN A 98 14.86 -32.69 -9.63
C ASN A 98 14.35 -33.59 -8.50
N MET A 99 13.37 -33.11 -7.73
CA MET A 99 12.71 -33.90 -6.70
C MET A 99 11.98 -35.10 -7.30
N LYS A 100 11.28 -34.97 -8.43
CA LYS A 100 10.67 -36.11 -9.14
C LYS A 100 11.73 -37.10 -9.64
N ASN A 101 12.82 -36.63 -10.21
CA ASN A 101 13.92 -37.51 -10.64
C ASN A 101 14.56 -38.26 -9.46
N MET A 102 14.54 -37.66 -8.26
CA MET A 102 14.99 -38.29 -7.02
C MET A 102 13.92 -39.17 -6.34
N VAL A 103 12.62 -38.88 -6.53
CA VAL A 103 11.48 -39.49 -5.77
C VAL A 103 10.58 -40.42 -6.61
N GLY A 104 10.55 -40.36 -7.94
CA GLY A 104 9.70 -41.27 -8.71
C GLY A 104 10.12 -41.50 -10.17
N ALA A 105 10.15 -42.72 -10.72
CA ALA A 105 9.28 -43.88 -10.49
C ALA A 105 7.97 -43.55 -9.74
N SER A 106 6.93 -43.22 -10.50
CA SER A 106 5.52 -43.03 -10.10
C SER A 106 5.12 -41.57 -9.74
N ASN A 107 4.49 -40.85 -10.67
CA ASN A 107 3.07 -40.98 -10.94
C ASN A 107 2.62 -40.04 -12.08
N SER A 108 1.72 -40.57 -12.90
CA SER A 108 1.11 -39.93 -14.06
C SER A 108 0.25 -38.72 -13.64
N TRP A 109 0.51 -37.55 -14.22
CA TRP A 109 -0.31 -36.35 -14.04
C TRP A 109 -1.60 -36.45 -14.87
N SER A 110 -2.75 -36.25 -14.22
CA SER A 110 -4.05 -36.21 -14.89
C SER A 110 -4.46 -34.77 -15.24
N VAL A 111 -4.97 -34.58 -16.46
CA VAL A 111 -5.49 -33.31 -17.02
C VAL A 111 -6.55 -32.66 -16.11
N ALA A 112 -7.22 -33.44 -15.26
CA ALA A 112 -8.19 -32.97 -14.28
C ALA A 112 -7.58 -32.02 -13.22
N GLY A 113 -6.31 -32.20 -12.84
CA GLY A 113 -5.64 -31.35 -11.85
C GLY A 113 -5.42 -29.92 -12.34
N TYR A 114 -5.06 -29.75 -13.61
CA TYR A 114 -4.89 -28.43 -14.23
C TYR A 114 -6.22 -27.68 -14.37
N ALA A 115 -7.28 -28.39 -14.77
CA ALA A 115 -8.62 -27.81 -14.86
C ALA A 115 -9.14 -27.32 -13.50
N TRP A 116 -8.88 -28.08 -12.42
CA TRP A 116 -9.24 -27.71 -11.06
C TRP A 116 -8.44 -26.49 -10.54
N GLY A 117 -7.14 -26.41 -10.86
CA GLY A 117 -6.29 -25.25 -10.51
C GLY A 117 -6.74 -23.94 -11.16
N LEU A 118 -7.17 -24.00 -12.42
CA LEU A 118 -7.72 -22.84 -13.13
C LEU A 118 -9.08 -22.39 -12.56
N LEU A 119 -9.98 -23.34 -12.29
CA LEU A 119 -11.28 -23.07 -11.69
C LEU A 119 -11.16 -22.41 -10.31
N THR A 120 -10.27 -22.94 -9.46
CA THR A 120 -10.05 -22.41 -8.11
C THR A 120 -9.40 -21.01 -8.12
N SER A 121 -8.48 -20.74 -9.05
CA SER A 121 -7.88 -19.41 -9.20
C SER A 121 -8.87 -18.37 -9.74
N ALA A 122 -9.73 -18.74 -10.69
CA ALA A 122 -10.79 -17.88 -11.20
C ALA A 122 -11.83 -17.56 -10.10
N ALA A 123 -12.22 -18.56 -9.31
CA ALA A 123 -13.15 -18.39 -8.19
C ALA A 123 -12.58 -17.45 -7.10
N LYS A 124 -11.27 -17.56 -6.77
CA LYS A 124 -10.62 -16.65 -5.81
C LYS A 124 -10.61 -15.20 -6.28
N LYS A 125 -10.26 -14.94 -7.54
CA LYS A 125 -10.28 -13.58 -8.10
C LYS A 125 -11.69 -12.98 -8.13
N LEU A 126 -12.70 -13.80 -8.46
CA LEU A 126 -14.08 -13.36 -8.43
C LEU A 126 -14.54 -12.99 -7.01
N LEU A 127 -14.15 -13.78 -6.01
CA LEU A 127 -14.46 -13.51 -4.61
C LEU A 127 -13.83 -12.21 -4.09
N GLU A 128 -12.58 -11.92 -4.45
CA GLU A 128 -11.90 -10.67 -4.09
C GLU A 128 -12.57 -9.45 -4.72
N PHE A 129 -12.96 -9.55 -6.00
CA PHE A 129 -13.68 -8.49 -6.68
C PHE A 129 -15.04 -8.22 -6.02
N LEU A 130 -15.80 -9.26 -5.68
CA LEU A 130 -17.08 -9.13 -4.99
C LEU A 130 -16.92 -8.50 -3.60
N LYS A 131 -15.85 -8.84 -2.87
CA LYS A 131 -15.54 -8.21 -1.57
C LYS A 131 -15.23 -6.72 -1.71
N MET A 132 -14.43 -6.33 -2.70
CA MET A 132 -14.11 -4.92 -2.97
C MET A 132 -15.33 -4.11 -3.40
N ALA A 133 -16.16 -4.66 -4.29
CA ALA A 133 -17.40 -4.02 -4.70
C ALA A 133 -18.38 -3.87 -3.52
N GLY A 134 -18.47 -4.89 -2.66
CA GLY A 134 -19.26 -4.85 -1.44
C GLY A 134 -18.81 -3.77 -0.46
N THR A 135 -17.51 -3.63 -0.21
CA THR A 135 -16.99 -2.61 0.71
C THR A 135 -17.17 -1.20 0.17
N MET A 136 -16.97 -0.97 -1.13
CA MET A 136 -17.25 0.33 -1.76
C MET A 136 -18.74 0.71 -1.66
N TYR A 137 -19.63 -0.24 -1.90
CA TYR A 137 -21.07 -0.02 -1.80
C TYR A 137 -21.50 0.35 -0.37
N VAL A 138 -21.01 -0.38 0.64
CA VAL A 138 -21.29 -0.09 2.06
C VAL A 138 -20.73 1.28 2.48
N MET A 139 -19.51 1.63 2.06
CA MET A 139 -18.91 2.95 2.31
C MET A 139 -19.76 4.08 1.73
N TRP A 140 -20.22 3.93 0.49
CA TRP A 140 -21.07 4.92 -0.16
C TRP A 140 -22.35 5.18 0.65
N PHE A 141 -23.04 4.11 1.07
CA PHE A 141 -24.24 4.22 1.89
C PHE A 141 -23.96 4.85 3.25
N TYR A 142 -22.83 4.52 3.89
CA TYR A 142 -22.42 5.14 5.14
C TYR A 142 -22.29 6.66 5.00
N TYR A 143 -21.58 7.15 3.97
CA TYR A 143 -21.38 8.59 3.79
C TYR A 143 -22.68 9.33 3.45
N VAL A 144 -23.51 8.75 2.56
CA VAL A 144 -24.80 9.36 2.15
C VAL A 144 -25.77 9.43 3.34
N PHE A 145 -25.94 8.34 4.08
CA PHE A 145 -26.88 8.32 5.20
C PHE A 145 -26.36 9.09 6.41
N TYR A 146 -25.07 8.94 6.76
CA TYR A 146 -24.54 9.59 7.95
C TYR A 146 -24.45 11.11 7.79
N TYR A 147 -23.80 11.59 6.73
CA TYR A 147 -23.60 13.03 6.53
C TYR A 147 -24.78 13.71 5.83
N GLY A 148 -25.48 13.00 4.92
CA GLY A 148 -26.60 13.57 4.17
C GLY A 148 -27.92 13.58 4.93
N LEU A 149 -28.19 12.59 5.79
CA LEU A 149 -29.49 12.45 6.48
C LEU A 149 -29.38 12.55 8.00
N TYR A 150 -28.49 11.77 8.62
CA TYR A 150 -28.41 11.69 10.08
C TYR A 150 -27.94 13.00 10.72
N VAL A 151 -26.87 13.63 10.22
CA VAL A 151 -26.35 14.88 10.80
C VAL A 151 -27.37 16.03 10.73
N PRO A 152 -28.05 16.29 9.60
CA PRO A 152 -29.12 17.28 9.54
C PRO A 152 -30.33 16.94 10.42
N ALA A 153 -30.76 15.67 10.44
CA ALA A 153 -31.87 15.21 11.27
C ALA A 153 -31.55 15.37 12.76
N LYS A 154 -30.33 15.01 13.19
CA LYS A 154 -29.86 15.20 14.57
C LYS A 154 -29.94 16.65 14.97
N PHE A 155 -29.44 17.56 14.13
CA PHE A 155 -29.51 19.00 14.39
C PHE A 155 -30.97 19.47 14.56
N ALA A 156 -31.86 19.11 13.64
CA ALA A 156 -33.27 19.48 13.70
C ALA A 156 -33.98 18.96 14.96
N VAL A 157 -33.75 17.70 15.33
CA VAL A 157 -34.36 17.08 16.52
C VAL A 157 -33.83 17.70 17.80
N THR A 158 -32.51 17.89 17.93
CA THR A 158 -31.93 18.49 19.14
C THR A 158 -32.47 19.91 19.37
N THR A 159 -32.52 20.73 18.31
CA THR A 159 -33.07 22.09 18.41
C THR A 159 -34.56 22.09 18.75
N SER A 160 -35.33 21.11 18.24
CA SER A 160 -36.76 21.00 18.53
C SER A 160 -37.03 20.55 19.97
N CYS A 161 -36.26 19.59 20.48
CA CYS A 161 -36.36 19.12 21.87
C CYS A 161 -35.96 20.21 22.88
N ASP A 162 -34.91 20.98 22.59
CA ASP A 162 -34.49 22.10 23.43
C ASP A 162 -35.59 23.18 23.53
N LEU A 163 -36.28 23.43 22.41
CA LEU A 163 -37.43 24.35 22.36
C LEU A 163 -38.60 23.85 23.21
N LEU A 164 -38.94 22.56 23.09
CA LEU A 164 -40.01 21.91 23.86
C LEU A 164 -39.70 21.94 25.37
N TRP A 165 -38.47 21.63 25.75
CA TRP A 165 -38.04 21.68 27.15
C TRP A 165 -38.16 23.10 27.71
N TRP A 166 -37.75 24.10 26.92
CA TRP A 166 -37.90 25.51 27.28
C TRP A 166 -39.38 25.93 27.47
N THR A 167 -40.30 25.38 26.68
CA THR A 167 -41.76 25.61 26.83
C THR A 167 -42.30 24.96 28.10
N VAL A 168 -41.93 23.71 28.38
CA VAL A 168 -42.37 22.98 29.58
C VAL A 168 -41.90 23.68 30.86
N GLU A 169 -40.64 24.11 30.91
CA GLU A 169 -40.11 24.91 32.03
C GLU A 169 -40.88 26.23 32.22
N SER A 170 -41.40 26.80 31.12
CA SER A 170 -42.24 28.00 31.16
C SER A 170 -43.60 27.73 31.78
N CYS A 171 -44.25 26.61 31.42
CA CYS A 171 -45.51 26.19 32.05
C CYS A 171 -45.33 25.86 33.55
N VAL A 172 -44.27 25.14 33.92
CA VAL A 172 -43.98 24.80 35.34
C VAL A 172 -43.72 26.05 36.17
N ALA A 173 -43.06 27.07 35.61
CA ALA A 173 -42.83 28.33 36.29
C ALA A 173 -44.14 29.08 36.58
N VAL A 174 -45.13 29.03 35.68
CA VAL A 174 -46.47 29.60 35.92
C VAL A 174 -47.17 28.89 37.08
N VAL A 175 -47.11 27.56 37.13
CA VAL A 175 -47.69 26.78 38.25
C VAL A 175 -47.01 27.12 39.58
N LYS A 176 -45.67 27.22 39.58
CA LYS A 176 -44.92 27.67 40.77
C LYS A 176 -45.34 29.07 41.19
N TRP A 177 -45.44 30.01 40.26
CA TRP A 177 -45.89 31.36 40.57
C TRP A 177 -47.28 31.39 41.21
N VAL A 178 -48.25 30.63 40.68
CA VAL A 178 -49.59 30.51 41.27
C VAL A 178 -49.53 29.98 42.71
N GLY A 179 -48.68 28.98 42.97
CA GLY A 179 -48.46 28.46 44.33
C GLY A 179 -47.92 29.52 45.29
N TRP A 180 -46.91 30.29 44.89
CA TRP A 180 -46.36 31.38 45.69
C TRP A 180 -47.35 32.54 45.87
N PHE A 181 -48.18 32.82 44.86
CA PHE A 181 -49.20 33.87 44.92
C PHE A 181 -50.27 33.58 45.99
N LEU A 182 -50.58 32.29 46.22
CA LEU A 182 -51.52 31.85 47.24
C LEU A 182 -50.94 31.90 48.67
N THR A 183 -49.61 31.87 48.83
CA THR A 183 -48.96 31.93 50.16
C THR A 183 -48.51 33.34 50.55
N SER A 184 -47.92 34.09 49.62
CA SER A 184 -47.45 35.47 49.83
C SER A 184 -47.39 36.23 48.50
N PRO A 185 -48.25 37.26 48.30
CA PRO A 185 -48.30 37.98 47.02
C PRO A 185 -47.02 38.77 46.72
N VAL A 186 -46.28 39.17 47.76
CA VAL A 186 -45.02 39.92 47.63
C VAL A 186 -43.92 39.03 47.05
N ASP A 187 -43.72 37.82 47.56
CA ASP A 187 -42.66 36.92 47.06
C ASP A 187 -42.97 36.41 45.65
N ALA A 188 -44.26 36.21 45.32
CA ALA A 188 -44.71 35.86 43.98
C ALA A 188 -44.36 36.94 42.95
N SER A 189 -44.45 38.22 43.33
CA SER A 189 -44.11 39.35 42.45
C SER A 189 -42.61 39.44 42.18
N VAL A 190 -41.77 39.17 43.18
CA VAL A 190 -40.31 39.11 43.05
C VAL A 190 -39.89 37.93 42.17
N PHE A 191 -40.52 36.75 42.35
CA PHE A 191 -40.26 35.56 41.53
C PHE A 191 -40.54 35.82 40.04
N VAL A 192 -41.67 36.44 39.68
CA VAL A 192 -42.01 36.77 38.28
C VAL A 192 -41.02 37.75 37.67
N CYS A 193 -40.66 38.81 38.40
CA CYS A 193 -39.68 39.79 37.89
C CYS A 193 -38.33 39.13 37.60
N VAL A 194 -37.80 38.31 38.51
CA VAL A 194 -36.53 37.59 38.31
C VAL A 194 -36.63 36.54 37.19
N TYR A 195 -37.76 35.83 37.10
CA TYR A 195 -37.99 34.82 36.08
C TYR A 195 -38.09 35.42 34.66
N LEU A 196 -38.83 36.52 34.50
CA LEU A 196 -38.97 37.22 33.22
C LEU A 196 -37.64 37.77 32.72
N VAL A 197 -36.84 38.39 33.59
CA VAL A 197 -35.50 38.88 33.22
C VAL A 197 -34.60 37.74 32.72
N LYS A 198 -34.62 36.59 33.39
CA LYS A 198 -33.84 35.40 32.96
C LYS A 198 -34.34 34.81 31.64
N LYS A 199 -35.65 34.72 31.42
CA LYS A 199 -36.23 34.18 30.18
C LYS A 199 -36.03 35.10 28.98
N VAL A 200 -36.17 36.41 29.16
CA VAL A 200 -35.86 37.41 28.11
C VAL A 200 -34.37 37.34 27.75
N GLY A 201 -33.48 37.25 28.73
CA GLY A 201 -32.05 37.07 28.49
C GLY A 201 -31.72 35.77 27.72
N SER A 202 -32.34 34.64 28.10
CA SER A 202 -32.20 33.35 27.40
C SER A 202 -32.74 33.40 25.97
N GLY A 203 -33.88 34.03 25.74
CA GLY A 203 -34.49 34.17 24.41
C GLY A 203 -33.65 35.03 23.47
N ILE A 204 -33.18 36.19 23.95
CA ILE A 204 -32.26 37.05 23.20
C ILE A 204 -30.97 36.30 22.89
N TRP A 205 -30.41 35.57 23.85
CA TRP A 205 -29.22 34.75 23.64
C TRP A 205 -29.42 33.71 22.54
N PHE A 206 -30.54 32.97 22.54
CA PHE A 206 -30.84 31.97 21.51
C PHE A 206 -31.04 32.59 20.12
N VAL A 207 -31.78 33.70 20.05
CA VAL A 207 -32.06 34.42 18.79
C VAL A 207 -30.79 35.04 18.20
N VAL A 208 -29.84 35.49 19.04
CA VAL A 208 -28.59 36.08 18.56
C VAL A 208 -27.52 35.02 18.27
N THR A 209 -27.38 33.99 19.10
CA THR A 209 -26.31 33.00 18.95
C THR A 209 -26.58 31.99 17.85
N SER A 210 -27.82 31.55 17.64
CA SER A 210 -28.14 30.52 16.63
C SER A 210 -27.81 30.96 15.20
N PRO A 211 -28.18 32.17 14.74
CA PRO A 211 -27.80 32.67 13.42
C PRO A 211 -26.30 32.90 13.30
N VAL A 212 -25.66 33.43 14.35
CA VAL A 212 -24.21 33.73 14.35
C VAL A 212 -23.38 32.45 14.24
N VAL A 213 -23.77 31.39 14.95
CA VAL A 213 -23.10 30.07 14.87
C VAL A 213 -23.29 29.45 13.49
N ALA A 214 -24.49 29.54 12.91
CA ALA A 214 -24.78 29.06 11.56
C ALA A 214 -23.94 29.80 10.50
N VAL A 215 -23.89 31.14 10.58
CA VAL A 215 -23.08 31.97 9.68
C VAL A 215 -21.59 31.67 9.83
N LYS A 216 -21.08 31.53 11.06
CA LYS A 216 -19.68 31.16 11.31
C LYS A 216 -19.34 29.79 10.71
N TRP A 217 -20.25 28.83 10.82
CA TRP A 217 -20.07 27.50 10.23
C TRP A 217 -20.00 27.58 8.70
N ILE A 218 -20.93 28.30 8.06
CA ILE A 218 -20.95 28.51 6.59
C ILE A 218 -19.68 29.21 6.13
N ILE A 219 -19.27 30.31 6.77
CA ILE A 219 -18.05 31.04 6.42
C ILE A 219 -16.83 30.14 6.57
N SER A 220 -16.74 29.34 7.63
CA SER A 220 -15.62 28.42 7.82
C SER A 220 -15.59 27.31 6.76
N GLY A 221 -16.75 26.83 6.31
CA GLY A 221 -16.87 25.85 5.23
C GLY A 221 -16.46 26.43 3.89
N VAL A 222 -16.96 27.63 3.55
CA VAL A 222 -16.63 28.35 2.31
C VAL A 222 -15.15 28.72 2.27
N TRP A 223 -14.58 29.21 3.38
CA TRP A 223 -13.16 29.54 3.48
C TRP A 223 -12.28 28.29 3.28
N LYS A 224 -12.60 27.18 3.93
CA LYS A 224 -11.86 25.91 3.74
C LYS A 224 -11.97 25.41 2.30
N GLY A 225 -13.15 25.51 1.68
CA GLY A 225 -13.34 25.18 0.27
C GLY A 225 -12.54 26.08 -0.67
N ALA A 226 -12.57 27.39 -0.45
CA ALA A 226 -11.82 28.37 -1.25
C ALA A 226 -10.30 28.22 -1.10
N CYS A 227 -9.79 28.02 0.13
CA CYS A 227 -8.38 27.72 0.36
C CYS A 227 -7.96 26.39 -0.29
N ALA A 228 -8.83 25.37 -0.32
CA ALA A 228 -8.53 24.12 -1.01
C ALA A 228 -8.43 24.33 -2.53
N VAL A 229 -9.34 25.11 -3.13
CA VAL A 229 -9.30 25.44 -4.57
C VAL A 229 -8.10 26.33 -4.91
N ALA A 230 -7.73 27.29 -4.06
CA ALA A 230 -6.59 28.17 -4.28
C ALA A 230 -5.24 27.47 -4.07
N ASN A 231 -5.15 26.50 -3.15
CA ASN A 231 -3.94 25.72 -2.93
C ASN A 231 -3.74 24.62 -3.97
N PHE A 232 -4.81 24.18 -4.65
CA PHE A 232 -4.72 23.14 -5.67
C PHE A 232 -3.72 23.47 -6.81
N PRO A 233 -3.74 24.68 -7.41
CA PRO A 233 -2.71 25.11 -8.37
C PRO A 233 -1.30 25.10 -7.80
N PHE A 234 -1.10 25.50 -6.55
CA PHE A 234 0.23 25.49 -5.92
C PHE A 234 0.72 24.06 -5.66
N LEU A 235 -0.18 23.15 -5.30
CA LEU A 235 0.10 21.72 -5.14
C LEU A 235 0.47 21.08 -6.47
N VAL A 236 -0.28 21.38 -7.54
CA VAL A 236 0.00 20.91 -8.91
C VAL A 236 1.31 21.51 -9.43
N PHE A 237 1.57 22.80 -9.19
CA PHE A 237 2.81 23.46 -9.58
C PHE A 237 4.02 22.90 -8.83
N ASN A 238 3.92 22.67 -7.51
CA ASN A 238 4.99 22.03 -6.74
C ASN A 238 5.25 20.59 -7.21
N ALA A 239 4.20 19.79 -7.44
CA ALA A 239 4.38 18.44 -7.99
C ALA A 239 5.03 18.46 -9.38
N TRP A 240 4.69 19.46 -10.21
CA TRP A 240 5.31 19.65 -11.52
C TRP A 240 6.77 20.14 -11.42
N MET A 241 7.06 21.08 -10.52
CA MET A 241 8.42 21.57 -10.25
C MET A 241 9.31 20.47 -9.66
N GLU A 242 8.79 19.65 -8.74
CA GLU A 242 9.48 18.46 -8.22
C GLU A 242 9.77 17.45 -9.35
N SER A 243 8.82 17.26 -10.27
CA SER A 243 9.02 16.41 -11.47
C SER A 243 10.03 16.97 -12.48
N MET A 244 10.42 18.24 -12.35
CA MET A 244 11.42 18.89 -13.22
C MET A 244 12.76 19.14 -12.51
N SER A 245 12.80 19.15 -11.18
CA SER A 245 14.05 19.22 -10.39
C SER A 245 14.81 17.88 -10.30
N THR A 246 14.32 16.87 -11.01
CA THR A 246 14.75 15.46 -11.04
C THR A 246 16.12 15.23 -11.73
N PHE A 247 17.06 16.16 -11.55
CA PHE A 247 18.46 16.00 -11.96
C PHE A 247 19.41 15.81 -10.79
N THR A 248 18.90 15.77 -9.56
CA THR A 248 19.70 15.33 -8.39
C THR A 248 19.66 13.80 -8.31
N GLN A 249 20.84 13.17 -8.34
CA GLN A 249 21.08 11.73 -8.50
C GLN A 249 20.51 10.81 -7.39
N ASN A 250 19.67 11.33 -6.49
CA ASN A 250 19.13 10.59 -5.35
C ASN A 250 17.81 9.88 -5.68
N GLU A 251 16.91 10.49 -6.46
CA GLU A 251 15.60 9.87 -6.75
C GLU A 251 15.71 8.60 -7.60
N THR A 252 16.58 8.61 -8.61
CA THR A 252 16.85 7.42 -9.44
C THR A 252 17.52 6.32 -8.62
N LYS A 253 18.45 6.69 -7.74
CA LYS A 253 19.09 5.77 -6.79
C LYS A 253 18.06 5.17 -5.83
N ASP A 254 17.21 5.98 -5.24
CA ASP A 254 16.17 5.55 -4.29
C ASP A 254 15.15 4.66 -4.99
N LEU A 255 14.78 4.97 -6.24
CA LEU A 255 13.92 4.13 -7.06
C LEU A 255 14.57 2.77 -7.35
N VAL A 256 15.85 2.73 -7.70
CA VAL A 256 16.59 1.48 -7.92
C VAL A 256 16.67 0.67 -6.63
N ILE A 257 17.01 1.30 -5.50
CA ILE A 257 17.07 0.65 -4.18
C ILE A 257 15.69 0.11 -3.80
N TRP A 258 14.63 0.88 -4.01
CA TRP A 258 13.26 0.46 -3.73
C TRP A 258 12.86 -0.76 -4.57
N HIS A 259 13.22 -0.79 -5.86
CA HIS A 259 12.99 -1.94 -6.72
C HIS A 259 13.78 -3.17 -6.26
N VAL A 260 15.05 -3.01 -5.88
CA VAL A 260 15.87 -4.11 -5.35
C VAL A 260 15.27 -4.66 -4.05
N TYR A 261 14.86 -3.77 -3.14
CA TYR A 261 14.21 -4.15 -1.89
C TYR A 261 12.88 -4.90 -2.14
N ARG A 262 12.03 -4.37 -3.01
CA ARG A 262 10.75 -5.00 -3.37
C ARG A 262 10.97 -6.39 -3.96
N ASN A 263 11.87 -6.55 -4.93
CA ASN A 263 12.17 -7.83 -5.55
C ASN A 263 12.76 -8.83 -4.53
N THR A 264 13.61 -8.36 -3.62
CA THR A 264 14.17 -9.19 -2.52
C THR A 264 13.06 -9.69 -1.61
N LYS A 265 12.14 -8.80 -1.20
CA LYS A 265 11.01 -9.15 -0.35
C LYS A 265 10.09 -10.16 -1.03
N GLU A 266 9.74 -9.94 -2.31
CA GLU A 266 8.92 -10.87 -3.10
C GLU A 266 9.59 -12.24 -3.21
N PHE A 267 10.89 -12.29 -3.50
CA PHE A 267 11.64 -13.53 -3.60
C PHE A 267 11.68 -14.31 -2.27
N ILE A 268 12.03 -13.64 -1.16
CA ILE A 268 12.07 -14.27 0.17
C ILE A 268 10.68 -14.73 0.60
N TRP A 269 9.64 -13.93 0.34
CA TRP A 269 8.26 -14.31 0.64
C TRP A 269 7.86 -15.57 -0.13
N ALA A 270 8.11 -15.61 -1.43
CA ALA A 270 7.74 -16.76 -2.27
C ALA A 270 8.45 -18.04 -1.82
N LEU A 271 9.74 -17.95 -1.46
CA LEU A 271 10.47 -19.08 -0.87
C LEU A 271 9.89 -19.49 0.48
N ALA A 272 9.64 -18.53 1.38
CA ALA A 272 9.08 -18.81 2.69
C ALA A 272 7.68 -19.47 2.59
N GLU A 273 6.86 -19.05 1.63
CA GLU A 273 5.54 -19.65 1.38
C GLU A 273 5.66 -21.07 0.82
N ARG A 274 6.60 -21.31 -0.09
CA ARG A 274 6.84 -22.64 -0.69
C ARG A 274 7.26 -23.70 0.33
N TYR A 275 8.04 -23.32 1.34
CA TYR A 275 8.56 -24.22 2.38
C TYR A 275 7.85 -24.08 3.73
N LYS A 276 6.70 -23.39 3.78
CA LYS A 276 5.94 -23.20 5.03
C LYS A 276 5.30 -24.48 5.57
N GLY A 277 5.21 -25.53 4.75
CA GLY A 277 4.48 -26.77 5.05
C GLY A 277 5.33 -28.04 5.04
N ASP A 278 6.64 -27.92 4.85
CA ASP A 278 7.63 -29.01 5.01
C ASP A 278 8.29 -28.88 6.39
#